data_AF-A0A6G6J307-F1
#
_entry.id   AF-A0A6G6J307-F1
#
_cell.length_a   1.000
_cell.length_b   1.000
_cell.length_c   1.000
_cell.angle_alpha   90.00
_cell.angle_beta   90.00
_cell.angle_gamma   90.00
#
_symmetry.space_group_name_H-M   'P 1'
#
loop_
_entity.id
_entity.type
_entity.pdbx_description
1 polymer ?
#
loop_
_entity_poly.entity_id
_entity_poly.type
_entity_poly.pdbx_seq_one_letter_code
_entity_poly.pdbx_strand_id
1 'polypeptide(L)'
;MAALCNRLLLALLSLCLVPWAGADDGFIDPLDRPASQVGNLLGAQFNAITTAGERLVAVGARGLIAVSDDAGSSWKQMASPVSSDLLAVYFPIPAEGWAVGHEGVVLHSCDRGKTWTKQLDGREAATLLQEHFEQRMAGGDSNAASYLDGVRLNYQDGPEQALMGVWFADAKVGYVAGTFGTLLATHDGGKTWESWMERVDNPELLHYLGISGYGNELFLSSERGIVYRLNPRSGRFETLETGYSGSFFSIKARPGAVIAVGLQGSAYRTLDQGATWVAMPTGISVALSDLQVAEEGRFIASSVDGRVLQSDVQLKAFKVVPGSRPGRFTSLVALPKGQAVTVGYSGVRQVALQ
;
A
#
# COMPACT_ATOMS: atom_id res chain seq x y z
N MET A 1 19.87 -50.65 79.10
CA MET A 1 19.30 -49.64 80.03
C MET A 1 19.70 -48.28 79.50
N ALA A 2 18.83 -47.63 78.70
CA ALA A 2 18.08 -46.42 79.08
C ALA A 2 19.02 -45.23 79.39
N ALA A 3 19.00 -44.08 78.72
CA ALA A 3 17.85 -43.34 78.20
C ALA A 3 18.22 -42.46 76.98
N LEU A 4 17.33 -42.42 75.99
CA LEU A 4 17.29 -41.38 74.96
C LEU A 4 16.69 -40.10 75.55
N CYS A 5 17.33 -38.96 75.30
CA CYS A 5 16.74 -37.64 75.52
C CYS A 5 16.46 -36.98 74.17
N ASN A 6 15.20 -36.57 74.02
CA ASN A 6 14.53 -36.06 72.84
C ASN A 6 14.77 -34.55 72.69
N ARG A 7 15.21 -34.05 71.52
CA ARG A 7 14.89 -32.69 71.03
C ARG A 7 14.87 -32.65 69.50
N LEU A 8 13.66 -32.49 68.96
CA LEU A 8 13.38 -32.08 67.58
C LEU A 8 14.02 -30.71 67.29
N LEU A 9 14.76 -30.60 66.17
CA LEU A 9 15.14 -29.34 65.55
C LEU A 9 14.23 -29.10 64.33
N LEU A 10 13.37 -28.09 64.43
CA LEU A 10 12.66 -27.51 63.30
C LEU A 10 13.66 -26.74 62.42
N ALA A 11 13.90 -27.23 61.20
CA ALA A 11 14.62 -26.49 60.17
C ALA A 11 13.67 -25.50 59.49
N LEU A 12 13.91 -24.20 59.71
CA LEU A 12 13.25 -23.10 58.99
C LEU A 12 13.82 -23.02 57.57
N LEU A 13 13.01 -23.39 56.57
CA LEU A 13 13.25 -23.13 55.15
C LEU A 13 13.02 -21.63 54.88
N SER A 14 14.08 -20.85 54.78
CA SER A 14 14.01 -19.48 54.24
C SER A 14 13.82 -19.55 52.73
N LEU A 15 12.58 -19.34 52.26
CA LEU A 15 12.29 -19.04 50.86
C LEU A 15 12.98 -17.72 50.49
N CYS A 16 14.07 -17.80 49.74
CA CYS A 16 14.59 -16.65 48.99
C CYS A 16 13.59 -16.34 47.87
N LEU A 17 12.67 -15.41 48.14
CA LEU A 17 11.90 -14.71 47.10
C LEU A 17 12.91 -13.90 46.28
N VAL A 18 13.38 -14.45 45.16
CA VAL A 18 14.00 -13.66 44.12
C VAL A 18 12.88 -12.75 43.60
N PRO A 19 13.00 -11.41 43.72
CA PRO A 19 12.04 -10.54 43.08
C PRO A 19 12.16 -10.80 41.58
N TRP A 20 11.06 -11.28 41.00
CA TRP A 20 10.91 -11.27 39.56
C TRP A 20 10.89 -9.79 39.17
N ALA A 21 12.05 -9.25 38.82
CA ALA A 21 12.10 -8.06 37.99
C ALA A 21 11.45 -8.51 36.67
N GLY A 22 10.16 -8.22 36.52
CA GLY A 22 9.55 -8.25 35.20
C GLY A 22 10.41 -7.33 34.36
N ALA A 23 11.12 -7.91 33.39
CA ALA A 23 11.57 -7.12 32.27
C ALA A 23 10.28 -6.59 31.65
N ASP A 24 9.99 -5.32 31.90
CA ASP A 24 9.13 -4.55 31.03
C ASP A 24 9.90 -4.54 29.71
N ASP A 25 9.68 -5.56 28.88
CA ASP A 25 10.12 -5.58 27.49
C ASP A 25 9.28 -4.50 26.81
N GLY A 26 9.62 -3.24 27.12
CA GLY A 26 8.78 -2.08 26.90
C GLY A 26 8.30 -2.06 25.47
N PHE A 27 7.01 -1.74 25.28
CA PHE A 27 6.43 -1.61 23.95
C PHE A 27 7.31 -0.67 23.10
N ILE A 28 7.83 -1.19 21.99
CA ILE A 28 8.52 -0.41 20.96
C ILE A 28 7.54 -0.24 19.81
N ASP A 29 7.24 1.02 19.48
CA ASP A 29 6.39 1.37 18.36
C ASP A 29 6.89 0.73 17.05
N PRO A 30 6.01 0.12 16.23
CA PRO A 30 6.38 -0.42 14.92
C PRO A 30 7.13 0.56 14.00
N LEU A 31 6.92 1.87 14.13
CA LEU A 31 7.62 2.92 13.40
C LEU A 31 9.10 3.08 13.79
N ASP A 32 9.49 2.56 14.95
CA ASP A 32 10.83 2.66 15.53
C ASP A 32 11.51 1.29 15.68
N ARG A 33 10.86 0.23 15.18
CA ARG A 33 11.32 -1.16 15.29
C ARG A 33 11.66 -1.72 13.91
N PRO A 34 12.90 -2.16 13.64
CA PRO A 34 13.22 -2.83 12.39
C PRO A 34 12.46 -4.14 12.16
N ALA A 35 12.22 -4.50 10.90
CA ALA A 35 11.57 -5.76 10.55
C ALA A 35 12.41 -6.99 10.95
N SER A 36 11.77 -7.98 11.55
CA SER A 36 12.38 -9.26 11.89
C SER A 36 12.66 -10.11 10.64
N GLN A 37 13.66 -10.99 10.72
CA GLN A 37 13.95 -11.95 9.65
C GLN A 37 12.85 -13.02 9.54
N VAL A 38 12.45 -13.31 8.30
CA VAL A 38 11.44 -14.31 7.94
C VAL A 38 12.14 -15.52 7.32
N GLY A 39 11.92 -16.70 7.90
CA GLY A 39 12.59 -17.93 7.47
C GLY A 39 12.12 -18.50 6.12
N ASN A 40 10.85 -18.32 5.76
CA ASN A 40 10.27 -18.83 4.51
C ASN A 40 9.62 -17.70 3.70
N LEU A 41 10.37 -17.12 2.76
CA LEU A 41 9.90 -16.01 1.92
C LEU A 41 8.90 -16.44 0.84
N LEU A 42 8.94 -17.68 0.36
CA LEU A 42 7.98 -18.16 -0.64
C LEU A 42 6.56 -18.29 -0.06
N GLY A 43 6.45 -18.57 1.24
CA GLY A 43 5.19 -18.62 1.97
C GLY A 43 4.88 -17.36 2.80
N ALA A 44 5.67 -16.30 2.66
CA ALA A 44 5.48 -15.08 3.42
C ALA A 44 4.28 -14.25 2.93
N GLN A 45 3.78 -13.38 3.80
CA GLN A 45 2.62 -12.54 3.50
C GLN A 45 3.09 -11.20 2.92
N PHE A 46 2.85 -11.02 1.63
CA PHE A 46 3.12 -9.77 0.93
C PHE A 46 1.80 -9.05 0.59
N ASN A 47 1.85 -7.73 0.54
CA ASN A 47 0.73 -6.87 0.17
C ASN A 47 0.88 -6.31 -1.24
N ALA A 48 2.11 -5.99 -1.66
CA ALA A 48 2.39 -5.45 -2.99
C ALA A 48 3.67 -6.02 -3.59
N ILE A 49 3.72 -6.05 -4.92
CA ILE A 49 4.91 -6.38 -5.72
C ILE A 49 5.03 -5.41 -6.90
N THR A 50 6.26 -5.06 -7.27
CA THR A 50 6.57 -4.24 -8.44
C THR A 50 7.91 -4.63 -9.06
N THR A 51 8.28 -3.99 -10.17
CA THR A 51 9.59 -4.13 -10.80
C THR A 51 10.46 -2.90 -10.56
N ALA A 52 11.74 -3.14 -10.29
CA ALA A 52 12.83 -2.16 -10.28
C ALA A 52 13.79 -2.52 -11.42
N GLY A 53 13.42 -2.17 -12.66
CA GLY A 53 14.01 -2.74 -13.87
C GLY A 53 13.66 -4.23 -13.99
N GLU A 54 14.66 -5.12 -14.09
CA GLU A 54 14.43 -6.57 -14.13
C GLU A 54 14.23 -7.21 -12.74
N ARG A 55 14.55 -6.49 -11.67
CA ARG A 55 14.42 -6.99 -10.29
C ARG A 55 12.98 -6.87 -9.84
N LEU A 56 12.49 -7.87 -9.12
CA LEU A 56 11.21 -7.78 -8.40
C LEU A 56 11.46 -7.28 -6.98
N VAL A 57 10.55 -6.43 -6.51
CA VAL A 57 10.52 -5.93 -5.14
C VAL A 57 9.12 -6.17 -4.59
N ALA A 58 9.02 -6.91 -3.49
CA ALA A 58 7.77 -7.19 -2.80
C ALA A 58 7.82 -6.64 -1.37
N VAL A 59 6.71 -6.05 -0.92
CA VAL A 59 6.55 -5.49 0.42
C VAL A 59 5.32 -6.06 1.10
N GLY A 60 5.31 -6.14 2.43
CA GLY A 60 4.23 -6.80 3.14
C GLY A 60 4.21 -6.64 4.66
N ALA A 61 3.68 -7.67 5.31
CA ALA A 61 3.42 -7.68 6.73
C ALA A 61 4.69 -7.45 7.57
N ARG A 62 4.56 -6.65 8.62
CA ARG A 62 5.59 -6.36 9.63
C ARG A 62 6.89 -5.81 9.06
N GLY A 63 6.78 -4.90 8.09
CA GLY A 63 7.91 -4.28 7.43
C GLY A 63 8.67 -5.22 6.49
N LEU A 64 8.08 -6.34 6.09
CA LEU A 64 8.74 -7.28 5.20
C LEU A 64 9.01 -6.63 3.85
N ILE A 65 10.28 -6.63 3.45
CA ILE A 65 10.73 -6.26 2.11
C ILE A 65 11.56 -7.42 1.57
N ALA A 66 11.25 -7.91 0.38
CA ALA A 66 12.03 -8.95 -0.28
C ALA A 66 12.26 -8.61 -1.75
N VAL A 67 13.40 -9.06 -2.27
CA VAL A 67 13.78 -8.89 -3.67
C VAL A 67 14.05 -10.21 -4.36
N SER A 68 13.79 -10.27 -5.66
CA SER A 68 14.14 -11.37 -6.53
C SER A 68 14.82 -10.87 -7.79
N ASP A 69 15.94 -11.49 -8.15
CA ASP A 69 16.71 -11.21 -9.37
C ASP A 69 16.51 -12.32 -10.44
N ASP A 70 15.61 -13.28 -10.20
CA ASP A 70 15.40 -14.48 -11.02
C ASP A 70 13.91 -14.74 -11.32
N ALA A 71 13.19 -13.66 -11.62
CA ALA A 71 11.78 -13.66 -11.99
C ALA A 71 10.85 -14.30 -10.93
N GLY A 72 11.21 -14.18 -9.65
CA GLY A 72 10.40 -14.67 -8.53
C GLY A 72 10.68 -16.12 -8.13
N SER A 73 11.72 -16.75 -8.68
CA SER A 73 12.08 -18.14 -8.37
C SER A 73 12.73 -18.28 -6.99
N SER A 74 13.55 -17.30 -6.61
CA SER A 74 14.15 -17.17 -5.29
C SER A 74 14.07 -15.73 -4.77
N TRP A 75 14.08 -15.59 -3.45
CA TRP A 75 13.84 -14.32 -2.77
C TRP A 75 14.86 -14.11 -1.65
N LYS A 76 15.25 -12.84 -1.48
CA LYS A 76 16.11 -12.40 -0.38
C LYS A 76 15.43 -11.27 0.37
N GLN A 77 15.33 -11.39 1.69
CA GLN A 77 14.81 -10.32 2.54
C GLN A 77 15.83 -9.18 2.65
N MET A 78 15.34 -7.96 2.49
CA MET A 78 16.09 -6.72 2.72
C MET A 78 15.76 -6.15 4.10
N ALA A 79 16.68 -5.36 4.66
CA ALA A 79 16.42 -4.68 5.93
C ALA A 79 15.37 -3.60 5.73
N SER A 80 14.41 -3.52 6.66
CA SER A 80 13.45 -2.42 6.78
C SER A 80 13.68 -1.73 8.13
N PRO A 81 13.68 -0.38 8.17
CA PRO A 81 13.83 0.37 9.41
C PRO A 81 12.57 0.30 10.30
N VAL A 82 11.45 -0.17 9.77
CA VAL A 82 10.15 -0.27 10.46
C VAL A 82 9.60 -1.69 10.42
N SER A 83 8.68 -1.98 11.33
CA SER A 83 7.90 -3.21 11.39
C SER A 83 6.40 -2.94 11.22
N SER A 84 6.03 -1.75 10.72
CA SER A 84 4.71 -1.42 10.18
C SER A 84 4.40 -2.24 8.93
N ASP A 85 3.13 -2.57 8.69
CA ASP A 85 2.73 -3.26 7.47
C ASP A 85 2.90 -2.32 6.27
N LEU A 86 3.65 -2.76 5.26
CA LEU A 86 3.82 -2.04 4.00
C LEU A 86 2.72 -2.49 3.03
N LEU A 87 2.01 -1.53 2.44
CA LEU A 87 0.81 -1.76 1.63
C LEU A 87 1.04 -1.59 0.13
N ALA A 88 1.91 -0.67 -0.28
CA ALA A 88 2.20 -0.40 -1.68
C ALA A 88 3.68 -0.11 -1.91
N VAL A 89 4.17 -0.42 -3.11
CA VAL A 89 5.54 -0.15 -3.55
C VAL A 89 5.56 0.27 -5.01
N TYR A 90 6.37 1.27 -5.34
CA TYR A 90 6.45 1.82 -6.69
C TYR A 90 7.87 2.30 -7.02
N PHE A 91 8.32 2.02 -8.24
CA PHE A 91 9.60 2.47 -8.79
C PHE A 91 9.33 3.24 -10.09
N PRO A 92 9.36 4.59 -10.10
CA PRO A 92 9.24 5.38 -11.35
C PRO A 92 10.42 5.12 -12.29
N ILE A 93 11.59 4.83 -11.72
CA ILE A 93 12.80 4.44 -12.43
C ILE A 93 13.44 3.25 -11.71
N PRO A 94 14.26 2.42 -12.38
CA PRO A 94 14.80 1.21 -11.76
C PRO A 94 15.60 1.45 -10.47
N ALA A 95 16.30 2.59 -10.37
CA ALA A 95 17.18 2.89 -9.24
C ALA A 95 16.43 3.39 -8.00
N GLU A 96 15.34 4.13 -8.18
CA GLU A 96 14.66 4.86 -7.12
C GLU A 96 13.23 4.35 -6.92
N GLY A 97 12.86 4.08 -5.68
CA GLY A 97 11.53 3.55 -5.36
C GLY A 97 11.07 3.90 -3.96
N TRP A 98 9.75 3.88 -3.80
CA TRP A 98 9.06 4.24 -2.57
C TRP A 98 8.13 3.11 -2.15
N ALA A 99 8.05 2.88 -0.84
CA ALA A 99 7.08 1.97 -0.24
C ALA A 99 6.30 2.72 0.84
N VAL A 100 5.00 2.47 0.93
CA VAL A 100 4.10 3.13 1.88
C VAL A 100 3.25 2.11 2.61
N GLY A 101 2.72 2.47 3.78
CA GLY A 101 1.94 1.51 4.56
C GLY A 101 1.13 2.09 5.72
N HIS A 102 0.83 1.21 6.67
CA HIS A 102 0.23 1.60 7.95
C HIS A 102 1.12 2.58 8.70
N GLU A 103 0.50 3.26 9.66
CA GLU A 103 1.11 4.29 10.48
C GLU A 103 1.75 5.44 9.67
N GLY A 104 1.19 5.76 8.50
CA GLY A 104 1.61 6.85 7.62
C GLY A 104 3.01 6.71 7.05
N VAL A 105 3.63 5.53 7.12
CA VAL A 105 5.04 5.37 6.79
C VAL A 105 5.29 5.55 5.29
N VAL A 106 6.35 6.30 4.96
CA VAL A 106 6.93 6.39 3.63
C VAL A 106 8.41 6.01 3.71
N LEU A 107 8.78 4.94 3.01
CA LEU A 107 10.16 4.50 2.85
C LEU A 107 10.66 4.82 1.45
N HIS A 108 11.95 5.12 1.33
CA HIS A 108 12.62 5.37 0.06
C HIS A 108 13.89 4.52 -0.09
N SER A 109 14.12 4.05 -1.30
CA SER A 109 15.31 3.35 -1.76
C SER A 109 15.89 4.03 -2.99
N CYS A 110 17.20 4.22 -3.03
CA CYS A 110 17.94 4.76 -4.17
C CYS A 110 18.90 3.75 -4.83
N ASP A 111 18.75 2.46 -4.50
CA ASP A 111 19.66 1.39 -4.93
C ASP A 111 18.94 0.12 -5.42
N ARG A 112 17.78 0.29 -6.07
CA ARG A 112 16.93 -0.80 -6.59
C ARG A 112 16.38 -1.71 -5.48
N GLY A 113 15.98 -1.10 -4.36
CA GLY A 113 15.35 -1.78 -3.24
C GLY A 113 16.30 -2.58 -2.33
N LYS A 114 17.63 -2.35 -2.41
CA LYS A 114 18.59 -3.06 -1.53
C LYS A 114 18.63 -2.46 -0.13
N THR A 115 18.54 -1.13 -0.04
CA THR A 115 18.47 -0.38 1.22
C THR A 115 17.27 0.55 1.23
N TRP A 116 16.70 0.76 2.41
CA TRP A 116 15.50 1.56 2.62
C TRP A 116 15.69 2.50 3.81
N THR A 117 15.21 3.73 3.65
CA THR A 117 15.25 4.78 4.67
C THR A 117 13.85 5.35 4.87
N LYS A 118 13.47 5.65 6.12
CA LYS A 118 12.19 6.29 6.44
C LYS A 118 12.30 7.78 6.10
N GLN A 119 11.36 8.27 5.29
CA GLN A 119 11.26 9.69 4.87
C GLN A 119 10.12 10.43 5.58
N LEU A 120 9.07 9.70 5.93
CA LEU A 120 7.90 10.23 6.62
C LEU A 120 7.29 9.11 7.47
N ASP A 121 6.68 9.45 8.59
CA ASP A 121 5.68 8.61 9.27
C ASP A 121 4.43 9.39 9.69
N GLY A 122 3.45 8.67 10.24
CA GLY A 122 2.16 9.23 10.63
C GLY A 122 2.24 10.28 11.74
N ARG A 123 3.34 10.33 12.52
CA ARG A 123 3.52 11.39 13.53
C ARG A 123 3.89 12.69 12.82
N GLU A 124 4.84 12.61 11.90
CA GLU A 124 5.27 13.75 11.06
C GLU A 124 4.13 14.22 10.14
N ALA A 125 3.38 13.29 9.55
CA ALA A 125 2.21 13.61 8.72
C ALA A 125 1.10 14.31 9.54
N ALA A 126 0.83 13.88 10.77
CA ALA A 126 -0.14 14.53 11.65
C ALA A 126 0.25 15.99 11.92
N THR A 127 1.50 16.24 12.32
CA THR A 127 2.02 17.59 12.55
C THR A 127 1.91 18.45 11.30
N LEU A 128 2.38 17.94 10.16
CA LEU A 128 2.33 18.64 8.88
C LEU A 128 0.90 19.05 8.50
N LEU A 129 -0.05 18.12 8.57
CA LEU A 129 -1.44 18.36 8.20
C LEU A 129 -2.11 19.33 9.16
N GLN A 130 -1.88 19.17 10.46
CA GLN A 130 -2.45 20.05 11.48
C GLN A 130 -1.95 21.49 11.29
N GLU A 131 -0.62 21.69 11.19
CA GLU A 131 -0.02 23.00 10.99
C GLU A 131 -0.50 23.65 9.69
N HIS A 132 -0.59 22.89 8.60
CA HIS A 132 -1.10 23.36 7.31
C HIS A 132 -2.52 23.93 7.43
N PHE A 133 -3.44 23.17 8.02
CA PHE A 133 -4.83 23.62 8.12
C PHE A 133 -5.06 24.68 9.19
N GLU A 134 -4.27 24.72 10.26
CA GLU A 134 -4.25 25.84 11.21
C GLU A 134 -3.83 27.14 10.52
N GLN A 135 -2.77 27.10 9.71
CA GLN A 135 -2.31 28.27 8.93
C GLN A 135 -3.35 28.72 7.91
N ARG A 136 -3.97 27.80 7.16
CA ARG A 136 -5.03 28.15 6.21
C ARG A 136 -6.27 28.75 6.89
N MET A 137 -6.68 28.20 8.03
CA MET A 137 -7.77 28.74 8.83
C MET A 137 -7.46 30.15 9.33
N ALA A 138 -6.25 30.39 9.85
CA ALA A 138 -5.79 31.73 10.23
C ALA A 138 -5.74 32.70 9.03
N GLY A 139 -5.49 32.18 7.83
CA GLY A 139 -5.55 32.91 6.56
C GLY A 139 -6.96 33.19 6.03
N GLY A 140 -8.02 32.76 6.73
CA GLY A 140 -9.42 33.02 6.34
C GLY A 140 -10.03 31.99 5.40
N ASP A 141 -9.41 30.83 5.19
CA ASP A 141 -10.00 29.73 4.43
C ASP A 141 -11.16 29.09 5.20
N SER A 142 -12.38 29.28 4.69
CA SER A 142 -13.61 28.77 5.33
C SER A 142 -13.70 27.25 5.39
N ASN A 143 -12.96 26.53 4.54
CA ASN A 143 -12.99 25.06 4.49
C ASN A 143 -11.93 24.44 5.41
N ALA A 144 -10.90 25.18 5.80
CA ALA A 144 -9.77 24.66 6.57
C ALA A 144 -10.17 24.11 7.95
N ALA A 145 -11.18 24.70 8.60
CA ALA A 145 -11.68 24.22 9.90
C ALA A 145 -12.16 22.76 9.84
N SER A 146 -12.91 22.39 8.78
CA SER A 146 -13.42 21.03 8.63
C SER A 146 -12.29 20.01 8.40
N TYR A 147 -11.25 20.37 7.64
CA TYR A 147 -10.09 19.52 7.47
C TYR A 147 -9.30 19.38 8.77
N LEU A 148 -9.10 20.48 9.50
CA LEU A 148 -8.39 20.49 10.78
C LEU A 148 -9.08 19.61 11.83
N ASP A 149 -10.41 19.69 11.92
CA ASP A 149 -11.19 18.85 12.84
C ASP A 149 -11.07 17.37 12.47
N GLY A 150 -11.15 17.04 11.17
CA GLY A 150 -10.93 15.69 10.67
C GLY A 150 -9.53 15.17 10.98
N VAL A 151 -8.48 15.97 10.75
CA VAL A 151 -7.10 15.61 11.07
C VAL A 151 -6.93 15.34 12.56
N ARG A 152 -7.44 16.24 13.43
CA ARG A 152 -7.35 16.07 14.89
C ARG A 152 -8.07 14.80 15.35
N LEU A 153 -9.26 14.53 14.81
CA LEU A 153 -10.01 13.32 15.11
C LEU A 153 -9.25 12.06 14.68
N ASN A 154 -8.69 12.06 13.47
CA ASN A 154 -8.01 10.90 12.89
C ASN A 154 -6.69 10.56 13.59
N TYR A 155 -6.02 11.54 14.21
CA TYR A 155 -4.73 11.35 14.88
C TYR A 155 -4.81 11.41 16.41
N GLN A 156 -6.01 11.53 17.00
CA GLN A 156 -6.18 11.68 18.45
C GLN A 156 -5.61 10.49 19.25
N ASP A 157 -5.68 9.29 18.68
CA ASP A 157 -5.30 8.02 19.34
C ASP A 157 -3.91 7.53 18.89
N GLY A 158 -3.25 8.25 17.97
CA GLY A 158 -1.93 7.90 17.46
C GLY A 158 -1.80 8.02 15.94
N PRO A 159 -0.62 7.68 15.39
CA PRO A 159 -0.31 7.85 13.97
C PRO A 159 -0.95 6.79 13.06
N GLU A 160 -2.08 6.19 13.41
CA GLU A 160 -2.59 4.93 12.83
C GLU A 160 -3.08 5.01 11.37
N GLN A 161 -3.03 6.19 10.75
CA GLN A 161 -3.50 6.39 9.39
C GLN A 161 -2.70 5.58 8.38
N ALA A 162 -3.36 5.06 7.34
CA ALA A 162 -2.72 4.19 6.35
C ALA A 162 -2.55 4.90 5.01
N LEU A 163 -1.34 4.85 4.46
CA LEU A 163 -1.07 5.19 3.07
C LEU A 163 -1.21 3.93 2.23
N MET A 164 -2.21 3.90 1.35
CA MET A 164 -2.62 2.72 0.59
C MET A 164 -2.09 2.74 -0.85
N GLY A 165 -1.73 3.91 -1.36
CA GLY A 165 -1.24 4.09 -2.72
C GLY A 165 -0.04 5.01 -2.78
N VAL A 166 0.89 4.69 -3.68
CA VAL A 166 2.05 5.53 -4.02
C VAL A 166 2.24 5.56 -5.52
N TRP A 167 2.48 6.75 -6.07
CA TRP A 167 2.83 6.94 -7.47
C TRP A 167 3.76 8.15 -7.62
N PHE A 168 4.79 7.99 -8.44
CA PHE A 168 5.75 9.03 -8.76
C PHE A 168 5.80 9.23 -10.28
N ALA A 169 5.83 10.48 -10.73
CA ALA A 169 6.04 10.80 -12.14
C ALA A 169 7.50 10.57 -12.55
N ASP A 170 8.42 10.86 -11.63
CA ASP A 170 9.86 10.71 -11.75
C ASP A 170 10.51 10.59 -10.36
N ALA A 171 11.83 10.70 -10.28
CA ALA A 171 12.60 10.64 -9.02
C ALA A 171 12.28 11.77 -8.00
N LYS A 172 11.55 12.81 -8.40
CA LYS A 172 11.33 14.03 -7.61
C LYS A 172 9.87 14.28 -7.30
N VAL A 173 9.00 14.13 -8.29
CA VAL A 173 7.58 14.47 -8.19
C VAL A 173 6.77 13.22 -7.91
N GLY A 174 6.09 13.17 -6.76
CA GLY A 174 5.29 12.02 -6.37
C GLY A 174 4.21 12.32 -5.37
N TYR A 175 3.35 11.32 -5.17
CA TYR A 175 2.12 11.40 -4.42
C TYR A 175 1.91 10.12 -3.63
N VAL A 176 1.41 10.28 -2.41
CA VAL A 176 0.94 9.17 -1.56
C VAL A 176 -0.49 9.45 -1.12
N ALA A 177 -1.32 8.41 -1.14
CA ALA A 177 -2.76 8.53 -0.92
C ALA A 177 -3.27 7.43 0.00
N GLY A 178 -4.29 7.70 0.80
CA GLY A 178 -4.79 6.72 1.77
C GLY A 178 -6.06 7.09 2.51
N THR A 179 -6.11 6.74 3.80
CA THR A 179 -7.30 6.85 4.65
C THR A 179 -7.75 8.29 4.85
N PHE A 180 -9.05 8.45 5.05
CA PHE A 180 -9.77 9.72 5.25
C PHE A 180 -9.39 10.83 4.27
N GLY A 181 -9.30 10.50 2.97
CA GLY A 181 -8.95 11.46 1.94
C GLY A 181 -7.52 12.02 2.04
N THR A 182 -6.63 11.37 2.80
CA THR A 182 -5.23 11.79 2.90
C THR A 182 -4.56 11.70 1.53
N LEU A 183 -4.05 12.83 1.05
CA LEU A 183 -3.25 12.94 -0.16
C LEU A 183 -2.09 13.90 0.14
N LEU A 184 -0.87 13.39 0.06
CA LEU A 184 0.35 14.19 0.21
C LEU A 184 1.13 14.17 -1.10
N ALA A 185 1.77 15.29 -1.42
CA ALA A 185 2.66 15.40 -2.57
C ALA A 185 4.08 15.78 -2.15
N THR A 186 5.03 15.43 -2.99
CA THR A 186 6.42 15.86 -2.90
C THR A 186 6.91 16.32 -4.28
N HIS A 187 7.83 17.27 -4.28
CA HIS A 187 8.48 17.81 -5.47
C HIS A 187 10.02 17.66 -5.44
N ASP A 188 10.56 17.01 -4.41
CA ASP A 188 11.99 16.87 -4.16
C ASP A 188 12.44 15.43 -3.81
N GLY A 189 11.60 14.45 -4.15
CA GLY A 189 11.87 13.02 -3.96
C GLY A 189 11.56 12.53 -2.55
N GLY A 190 10.58 13.17 -1.89
CA GLY A 190 10.11 12.82 -0.54
C GLY A 190 10.99 13.37 0.57
N LYS A 191 11.83 14.38 0.31
CA LYS A 191 12.55 15.09 1.37
C LYS A 191 11.63 16.07 2.10
N THR A 192 10.69 16.65 1.37
CA THR A 192 9.58 17.42 1.93
C THR A 192 8.26 16.95 1.32
N TRP A 193 7.22 17.04 2.12
CA TRP A 193 5.85 16.69 1.77
C TRP A 193 4.94 17.87 2.03
N GLU A 194 3.83 17.97 1.29
CA GLU A 194 2.79 18.97 1.51
C GLU A 194 1.39 18.35 1.36
N SER A 195 0.41 18.95 2.04
CA SER A 195 -1.00 18.55 1.89
C SER A 195 -1.51 18.87 0.49
N TRP A 196 -2.15 17.88 -0.13
CA TRP A 196 -2.93 18.05 -1.35
C TRP A 196 -4.41 17.69 -1.14
N MET A 197 -4.84 17.49 0.11
CA MET A 197 -6.22 17.09 0.45
C MET A 197 -7.25 18.13 -0.04
N GLU A 198 -6.96 19.43 0.11
CA GLU A 198 -7.86 20.50 -0.31
C GLU A 198 -7.93 20.71 -1.83
N ARG A 199 -7.08 20.00 -2.59
CA ARG A 199 -7.07 20.01 -4.06
C ARG A 199 -8.01 18.97 -4.64
N VAL A 200 -8.67 18.15 -3.82
CA VAL A 200 -9.63 17.14 -4.25
C VAL A 200 -11.01 17.50 -3.75
N ASP A 201 -12.00 17.45 -4.62
CA ASP A 201 -13.41 17.65 -4.26
C ASP A 201 -13.98 16.37 -3.61
N ASN A 202 -13.45 16.03 -2.43
CA ASN A 202 -13.80 14.86 -1.61
C ASN A 202 -14.35 15.31 -0.23
N PRO A 203 -15.55 15.91 -0.18
CA PRO A 203 -16.10 16.49 1.06
C PRO A 203 -16.40 15.44 2.14
N GLU A 204 -16.61 14.19 1.73
CA GLU A 204 -16.87 13.07 2.65
C GLU A 204 -15.58 12.38 3.12
N LEU A 205 -14.41 12.85 2.67
CA LEU A 205 -13.10 12.28 3.01
C LEU A 205 -13.04 10.77 2.75
N LEU A 206 -13.62 10.31 1.63
CA LEU A 206 -13.54 8.91 1.20
C LEU A 206 -12.08 8.47 1.12
N HIS A 207 -11.83 7.21 1.45
CA HIS A 207 -10.52 6.62 1.35
C HIS A 207 -10.07 6.53 -0.11
N TYR A 208 -8.80 6.86 -0.36
CA TYR A 208 -8.17 6.56 -1.63
C TYR A 208 -7.57 5.16 -1.56
N LEU A 209 -8.02 4.29 -2.46
CA LEU A 209 -7.67 2.87 -2.48
C LEU A 209 -6.63 2.55 -3.56
N GLY A 210 -6.42 3.45 -4.51
CA GLY A 210 -5.42 3.30 -5.56
C GLY A 210 -5.06 4.64 -6.19
N ILE A 211 -3.84 4.74 -6.69
CA ILE A 211 -3.31 5.91 -7.40
C ILE A 211 -2.50 5.44 -8.60
N SER A 212 -2.69 6.09 -9.74
CA SER A 212 -1.90 5.80 -10.95
C SER A 212 -1.95 6.97 -11.92
N GLY A 213 -0.83 7.24 -12.57
CA GLY A 213 -0.72 8.28 -13.58
C GLY A 213 0.19 7.91 -14.75
N TYR A 214 0.21 8.77 -15.76
CA TYR A 214 1.15 8.76 -16.86
C TYR A 214 1.33 10.19 -17.39
N GLY A 215 2.58 10.62 -17.61
CA GLY A 215 2.84 12.02 -17.98
C GLY A 215 2.23 12.98 -16.95
N ASN A 216 1.35 13.87 -17.39
CA ASN A 216 0.67 14.85 -16.54
C ASN A 216 -0.72 14.39 -16.06
N GLU A 217 -1.11 13.16 -16.38
CA GLU A 217 -2.38 12.58 -15.97
C GLU A 217 -2.19 11.80 -14.66
N LEU A 218 -3.06 12.05 -13.68
CA LEU A 218 -3.03 11.38 -12.39
C LEU A 218 -4.45 11.06 -11.94
N PHE A 219 -4.67 9.82 -11.54
CA PHE A 219 -5.98 9.31 -11.15
C PHE A 219 -5.94 8.69 -9.75
N LEU A 220 -7.02 8.86 -9.00
CA LEU A 220 -7.28 8.21 -7.72
C LEU A 220 -8.55 7.38 -7.83
N SER A 221 -8.53 6.15 -7.36
CA SER A 221 -9.75 5.37 -7.12
C SER A 221 -10.14 5.44 -5.66
N SER A 222 -11.44 5.44 -5.38
CA SER A 222 -11.96 5.50 -4.02
C SER A 222 -13.06 4.50 -3.76
N GLU A 223 -13.62 4.62 -2.55
CA GLU A 223 -14.91 4.04 -2.19
C GLU A 223 -16.03 4.58 -3.10
N ARG A 224 -17.14 3.85 -3.14
CA ARG A 224 -18.39 4.24 -3.82
C ARG A 224 -18.31 4.45 -5.34
N GLY A 225 -17.27 3.93 -5.99
CA GLY A 225 -17.16 3.88 -7.44
C GLY A 225 -16.78 5.22 -8.06
N ILE A 226 -16.29 6.15 -7.25
CA ILE A 226 -15.78 7.43 -7.69
C ILE A 226 -14.31 7.27 -8.14
N VAL A 227 -13.96 7.97 -9.22
CA VAL A 227 -12.58 8.16 -9.65
C VAL A 227 -12.30 9.66 -9.66
N TYR A 228 -11.16 10.08 -9.16
CA TYR A 228 -10.71 11.48 -9.26
C TYR A 228 -9.60 11.58 -10.30
N ARG A 229 -9.58 12.67 -11.07
CA ARG A 229 -8.52 12.96 -12.05
C ARG A 229 -7.95 14.35 -11.83
N LEU A 230 -6.63 14.47 -11.77
CA LEU A 230 -5.95 15.75 -11.73
C LEU A 230 -6.19 16.52 -13.04
N ASN A 231 -6.79 17.70 -12.94
CA ASN A 231 -6.82 18.66 -14.04
C ASN A 231 -5.56 19.54 -13.96
N PRO A 232 -4.60 19.40 -14.89
CA PRO A 232 -3.32 20.12 -14.81
C PRO A 232 -3.47 21.63 -15.00
N ARG A 233 -4.59 22.11 -15.55
CA ARG A 233 -4.82 23.56 -15.73
C ARG A 233 -5.24 24.23 -14.43
N SER A 234 -6.08 23.57 -13.64
CA SER A 234 -6.53 24.11 -12.35
C SER A 234 -5.61 23.69 -11.20
N GLY A 235 -4.82 22.62 -11.37
CA GLY A 235 -4.04 22.01 -10.29
C GLY A 235 -4.93 21.39 -9.20
N ARG A 236 -6.16 20.99 -9.57
CA ARG A 236 -7.16 20.35 -8.71
C ARG A 236 -7.64 19.06 -9.35
N PHE A 237 -8.06 18.12 -8.52
CA PHE A 237 -8.72 16.90 -8.95
C PHE A 237 -10.20 17.14 -9.21
N GLU A 238 -10.67 16.64 -10.35
CA GLU A 238 -12.07 16.62 -10.74
C GLU A 238 -12.66 15.23 -10.44
N THR A 239 -13.87 15.22 -9.91
CA THR A 239 -14.62 13.99 -9.64
C THR A 239 -15.20 13.43 -10.93
N LEU A 240 -14.96 12.15 -11.19
CA LEU A 240 -15.44 11.40 -12.34
C LEU A 240 -16.42 10.32 -11.88
N GLU A 241 -17.67 10.46 -12.30
CA GLU A 241 -18.73 9.51 -12.03
C GLU A 241 -18.64 8.33 -13.01
N THR A 242 -18.43 7.12 -12.48
CA THR A 242 -18.32 5.91 -13.32
C THR A 242 -19.67 5.22 -13.55
N GLY A 243 -20.70 5.59 -12.79
CA GLY A 243 -21.98 4.88 -12.72
C GLY A 243 -21.95 3.62 -11.87
N TYR A 244 -20.80 3.24 -11.31
CA TYR A 244 -20.66 2.18 -10.32
C TYR A 244 -20.79 2.74 -8.90
N SER A 245 -21.34 1.96 -7.96
CA SER A 245 -21.55 2.38 -6.57
C SER A 245 -20.72 1.61 -5.54
N GLY A 246 -19.91 0.63 -5.97
CA GLY A 246 -19.02 -0.12 -5.09
C GLY A 246 -17.58 0.40 -5.12
N SER A 247 -16.75 -0.02 -4.19
CA SER A 247 -15.35 0.43 -4.10
C SER A 247 -14.48 -0.12 -5.24
N PHE A 248 -13.62 0.75 -5.78
CA PHE A 248 -12.52 0.38 -6.66
C PHE A 248 -11.26 0.21 -5.82
N PHE A 249 -10.69 -1.00 -5.80
CA PHE A 249 -9.50 -1.33 -5.02
C PHE A 249 -8.19 -1.05 -5.76
N SER A 250 -8.20 -0.97 -7.08
CA SER A 250 -7.02 -0.63 -7.87
C SER A 250 -7.40 0.12 -9.14
N ILE A 251 -6.52 1.03 -9.56
CA ILE A 251 -6.62 1.79 -10.80
C ILE A 251 -5.27 1.81 -11.47
N LYS A 252 -5.24 1.62 -12.79
CA LYS A 252 -4.03 1.76 -13.60
C LYS A 252 -4.30 2.58 -14.84
N ALA A 253 -3.41 3.53 -15.06
CA ALA A 253 -3.45 4.44 -16.18
C ALA A 253 -2.24 4.20 -17.09
N ARG A 254 -2.48 4.26 -18.40
CA ARG A 254 -1.46 4.35 -19.43
C ARG A 254 -1.94 5.30 -20.53
N PRO A 255 -1.06 5.74 -21.46
CA PRO A 255 -1.51 6.49 -22.63
C PRO A 255 -2.67 5.80 -23.34
N GLY A 256 -3.80 6.53 -23.45
CA GLY A 256 -5.01 6.11 -24.15
C GLY A 256 -5.96 5.19 -23.39
N ALA A 257 -5.67 4.76 -22.15
CA ALA A 257 -6.59 3.92 -21.38
C ALA A 257 -6.37 4.03 -19.85
N VAL A 258 -7.48 4.08 -19.11
CA VAL A 258 -7.50 3.90 -17.65
C VAL A 258 -8.51 2.82 -17.31
N ILE A 259 -8.14 1.91 -16.42
CA ILE A 259 -9.03 0.87 -15.89
C ILE A 259 -9.03 0.95 -14.37
N ALA A 260 -10.21 0.88 -13.78
CA ALA A 260 -10.43 0.72 -12.34
C ALA A 260 -11.12 -0.63 -12.08
N VAL A 261 -10.68 -1.35 -11.04
CA VAL A 261 -11.20 -2.67 -10.67
C VAL A 261 -11.50 -2.72 -9.16
N GLY A 262 -12.43 -3.57 -8.74
CA GLY A 262 -12.75 -3.67 -7.32
C GLY A 262 -13.81 -4.70 -6.95
N LEU A 263 -14.72 -4.28 -6.07
CA LEU A 263 -15.74 -5.15 -5.46
C LEU A 263 -16.55 -5.92 -6.50
N GLN A 264 -16.95 -7.15 -6.13
CA GLN A 264 -17.83 -8.01 -6.92
C GLN A 264 -17.32 -8.33 -8.34
N GLY A 265 -15.99 -8.32 -8.55
CA GLY A 265 -15.39 -8.59 -9.86
C GLY A 265 -15.56 -7.45 -10.85
N SER A 266 -15.87 -6.24 -10.37
CA SER A 266 -16.11 -5.08 -11.21
C SER A 266 -14.83 -4.60 -11.89
N ALA A 267 -14.94 -4.26 -13.17
CA ALA A 267 -13.92 -3.59 -13.95
C ALA A 267 -14.58 -2.54 -14.84
N TYR A 268 -14.06 -1.31 -14.81
CA TYR A 268 -14.56 -0.19 -15.59
C TYR A 268 -13.40 0.49 -16.29
N ARG A 269 -13.63 0.93 -17.54
CA ARG A 269 -12.60 1.51 -18.38
C ARG A 269 -13.06 2.83 -18.98
N THR A 270 -12.13 3.76 -19.07
CA THR A 270 -12.24 4.93 -19.94
C THR A 270 -11.12 4.92 -21.00
N LEU A 271 -11.45 5.37 -22.21
CA LEU A 271 -10.51 5.61 -23.32
C LEU A 271 -10.41 7.09 -23.70
N ASP A 272 -11.15 7.95 -23.00
CA ASP A 272 -11.34 9.37 -23.26
C ASP A 272 -11.06 10.21 -22.00
N GLN A 273 -10.04 9.79 -21.25
CA GLN A 273 -9.52 10.49 -20.06
C GLN A 273 -10.57 10.72 -18.96
N GLY A 274 -11.52 9.81 -18.82
CA GLY A 274 -12.53 9.83 -17.78
C GLY A 274 -13.86 10.46 -18.17
N ALA A 275 -14.02 10.93 -19.41
CA ALA A 275 -15.28 11.50 -19.87
C ALA A 275 -16.39 10.44 -19.96
N THR A 276 -16.05 9.21 -20.37
CA THR A 276 -16.97 8.06 -20.34
C THR A 276 -16.33 6.83 -19.72
N TRP A 277 -17.11 6.14 -18.88
CA TRP A 277 -16.72 4.87 -18.26
C TRP A 277 -17.62 3.75 -18.76
N VAL A 278 -17.00 2.64 -19.17
CA VAL A 278 -17.66 1.46 -19.70
C VAL A 278 -17.27 0.24 -18.89
N ALA A 279 -18.26 -0.49 -18.39
CA ALA A 279 -18.04 -1.75 -17.68
C ALA A 279 -17.41 -2.80 -18.62
N MET A 280 -16.40 -3.50 -18.12
CA MET A 280 -15.73 -4.60 -18.80
C MET A 280 -16.14 -5.93 -18.12
N PRO A 281 -16.78 -6.86 -18.86
CA PRO A 281 -17.09 -8.17 -18.30
C PRO A 281 -15.82 -8.89 -17.85
N THR A 282 -15.82 -9.42 -16.63
CA THR A 282 -14.69 -10.18 -16.05
C THR A 282 -14.96 -11.67 -15.97
N GLY A 283 -16.24 -12.08 -16.01
CA GLY A 283 -16.65 -13.47 -15.88
C GLY A 283 -16.55 -14.03 -14.46
N ILE A 284 -16.29 -13.18 -13.46
CA ILE A 284 -16.22 -13.55 -12.05
C ILE A 284 -16.97 -12.55 -11.17
N SER A 285 -17.43 -13.00 -10.00
CA SER A 285 -18.16 -12.18 -9.02
C SER A 285 -17.36 -11.91 -7.73
N VAL A 286 -16.13 -12.39 -7.68
CA VAL A 286 -15.20 -12.18 -6.57
C VAL A 286 -14.38 -10.92 -6.82
N ALA A 287 -14.09 -10.17 -5.76
CA ALA A 287 -13.38 -8.89 -5.86
C ALA A 287 -12.02 -9.03 -6.56
N LEU A 288 -11.72 -8.05 -7.40
CA LEU A 288 -10.40 -7.85 -7.98
C LEU A 288 -9.54 -7.05 -7.01
N SER A 289 -8.34 -7.54 -6.68
CA SER A 289 -7.45 -6.96 -5.66
C SER A 289 -6.42 -6.00 -6.24
N ASP A 290 -5.87 -6.30 -7.41
CA ASP A 290 -4.85 -5.45 -8.06
C ASP A 290 -4.96 -5.52 -9.58
N LEU A 291 -4.37 -4.53 -10.23
CA LEU A 291 -4.36 -4.31 -11.66
C LEU A 291 -2.96 -3.84 -12.06
N GLN A 292 -2.43 -4.34 -13.17
CA GLN A 292 -1.16 -3.90 -13.74
C GLN A 292 -1.24 -3.76 -15.25
N VAL A 293 -0.43 -2.87 -15.80
CA VAL A 293 -0.21 -2.78 -17.25
C VAL A 293 0.72 -3.93 -17.67
N ALA A 294 0.36 -4.63 -18.73
CA ALA A 294 1.14 -5.71 -19.32
C ALA A 294 1.64 -5.33 -20.73
N GLU A 295 2.35 -6.26 -21.38
CA GLU A 295 2.82 -6.10 -22.76
C GLU A 295 1.67 -5.74 -23.72
N GLU A 296 2.03 -5.03 -24.80
CA GLU A 296 1.08 -4.59 -25.84
C GLU A 296 -0.05 -3.67 -25.33
N GLY A 297 0.12 -3.09 -24.14
CA GLY A 297 -0.88 -2.20 -23.54
C GLY A 297 -2.11 -2.95 -23.01
N ARG A 298 -2.05 -4.28 -22.87
CA ARG A 298 -3.06 -5.05 -22.13
C ARG A 298 -2.97 -4.74 -20.63
N PHE A 299 -3.98 -5.17 -19.89
CA PHE A 299 -3.99 -5.15 -18.45
C PHE A 299 -4.13 -6.56 -17.90
N ILE A 300 -3.52 -6.80 -16.76
CA ILE A 300 -3.71 -8.02 -15.98
C ILE A 300 -4.20 -7.66 -14.59
N ALA A 301 -5.08 -8.49 -14.02
CA ALA A 301 -5.67 -8.28 -12.71
C ALA A 301 -5.59 -9.56 -11.87
N SER A 302 -5.55 -9.40 -10.55
CA SER A 302 -5.71 -10.51 -9.61
C SER A 302 -7.05 -10.41 -8.92
N SER A 303 -7.63 -11.54 -8.53
CA SER A 303 -8.75 -11.60 -7.60
C SER A 303 -8.32 -12.03 -6.21
N VAL A 304 -9.14 -11.71 -5.21
CA VAL A 304 -8.90 -12.11 -3.81
C VAL A 304 -8.97 -13.63 -3.58
N ASP A 305 -9.61 -14.39 -4.48
CA ASP A 305 -9.58 -15.86 -4.50
C ASP A 305 -8.47 -16.44 -5.40
N GLY A 306 -7.61 -15.59 -5.95
CA GLY A 306 -6.31 -15.99 -6.49
C GLY A 306 -6.30 -16.29 -7.97
N ARG A 307 -7.32 -15.84 -8.71
CA ARG A 307 -7.34 -15.90 -10.16
C ARG A 307 -6.50 -14.77 -10.73
N VAL A 308 -5.91 -15.01 -11.89
CA VAL A 308 -5.32 -13.98 -12.73
C VAL A 308 -6.23 -13.80 -13.92
N LEU A 309 -6.51 -12.55 -14.29
CA LEU A 309 -7.30 -12.19 -15.44
C LEU A 309 -6.45 -11.34 -16.38
N GLN A 310 -6.71 -11.44 -17.67
CA GLN A 310 -6.05 -10.66 -18.70
C GLN A 310 -7.10 -10.00 -19.61
N SER A 311 -6.91 -8.72 -19.91
CA SER A 311 -7.78 -8.00 -20.84
C SER A 311 -7.52 -8.42 -22.27
N ASP A 312 -8.53 -8.34 -23.13
CA ASP A 312 -8.29 -8.35 -24.58
C ASP A 312 -7.57 -7.06 -25.05
N VAL A 313 -6.99 -7.10 -26.24
CA VAL A 313 -6.22 -5.97 -26.81
C VAL A 313 -7.11 -4.75 -27.10
N GLN A 314 -8.39 -4.98 -27.38
CA GLN A 314 -9.39 -3.91 -27.59
C GLN A 314 -9.96 -3.40 -26.25
N LEU A 315 -9.47 -3.93 -25.13
CA LEU A 315 -9.87 -3.66 -23.76
C LEU A 315 -11.38 -3.81 -23.53
N LYS A 316 -12.07 -4.71 -24.23
CA LYS A 316 -13.54 -4.84 -24.12
C LYS A 316 -13.98 -5.73 -22.96
N ALA A 317 -13.17 -6.71 -22.57
CA ALA A 317 -13.43 -7.65 -21.51
C ALA A 317 -12.12 -8.17 -20.90
N PHE A 318 -12.25 -8.81 -19.74
CA PHE A 318 -11.22 -9.66 -19.16
C PHE A 318 -11.57 -11.14 -19.36
N LYS A 319 -10.53 -11.99 -19.40
CA LYS A 319 -10.66 -13.44 -19.33
C LYS A 319 -9.78 -13.98 -18.22
N VAL A 320 -10.26 -14.98 -17.50
CA VAL A 320 -9.45 -15.72 -16.53
C VAL A 320 -8.34 -16.46 -17.28
N VAL A 321 -7.10 -16.25 -16.84
CA VAL A 321 -5.93 -16.93 -17.37
C VAL A 321 -6.01 -18.43 -17.00
N PRO A 322 -5.98 -19.34 -17.99
CA PRO A 322 -6.09 -20.77 -17.72
C PRO A 322 -5.01 -21.27 -16.77
N GLY A 323 -5.39 -22.16 -15.85
CA GLY A 323 -4.46 -22.72 -14.87
C GLY A 323 -4.20 -21.84 -13.64
N SER A 324 -4.82 -20.66 -13.54
CA SER A 324 -4.83 -19.91 -12.27
C SER A 324 -5.46 -20.78 -11.18
N ARG A 325 -4.72 -21.07 -10.11
CA ARG A 325 -5.20 -21.88 -8.99
C ARG A 325 -5.71 -20.98 -7.86
N PRO A 326 -6.73 -21.38 -7.09
CA PRO A 326 -7.17 -20.61 -5.94
C PRO A 326 -6.02 -20.26 -4.97
N GLY A 327 -6.10 -19.08 -4.36
CA GLY A 327 -5.13 -18.53 -3.43
C GLY A 327 -5.57 -17.16 -2.94
N ARG A 328 -5.02 -16.62 -1.86
CA ARG A 328 -5.33 -15.26 -1.41
C ARG A 328 -4.23 -14.32 -1.89
N PHE A 329 -4.44 -13.70 -3.06
CA PHE A 329 -3.47 -12.78 -3.68
C PHE A 329 -3.91 -11.33 -3.51
N THR A 330 -2.94 -10.49 -3.14
CA THR A 330 -3.11 -9.07 -2.89
C THR A 330 -2.59 -8.24 -4.05
N SER A 331 -1.54 -8.70 -4.74
CA SER A 331 -0.92 -7.97 -5.85
C SER A 331 -0.28 -8.92 -6.86
N LEU A 332 -0.03 -8.40 -8.06
CA LEU A 332 0.74 -9.08 -9.09
C LEU A 332 1.62 -8.11 -9.85
N VAL A 333 2.56 -8.65 -10.64
CA VAL A 333 3.34 -7.88 -11.61
C VAL A 333 3.47 -8.67 -12.92
N ALA A 334 3.33 -7.97 -14.05
CA ALA A 334 3.58 -8.52 -15.37
C ALA A 334 5.10 -8.57 -15.64
N LEU A 335 5.56 -9.66 -16.20
CA LEU A 335 6.94 -9.85 -16.65
C LEU A 335 6.98 -10.04 -18.18
N PRO A 336 8.15 -9.81 -18.81
CA PRO A 336 8.30 -10.07 -20.23
C PRO A 336 7.98 -11.51 -20.62
N LYS A 337 7.68 -11.72 -21.92
CA LYS A 337 7.43 -13.07 -22.50
C LYS A 337 6.21 -13.77 -21.90
N GLY A 338 5.17 -12.99 -21.57
CA GLY A 338 3.90 -13.55 -21.07
C GLY A 338 4.07 -14.27 -19.73
N GLN A 339 4.81 -13.71 -18.80
CA GLN A 339 4.88 -14.22 -17.43
C GLN A 339 4.32 -13.20 -16.45
N ALA A 340 3.92 -13.66 -15.27
CA ALA A 340 3.55 -12.81 -14.15
C ALA A 340 3.96 -13.45 -12.84
N VAL A 341 4.12 -12.63 -11.81
CA VAL A 341 4.30 -13.10 -10.43
C VAL A 341 3.19 -12.51 -9.58
N THR A 342 2.49 -13.36 -8.83
CA THR A 342 1.49 -12.95 -7.85
C THR A 342 2.06 -13.10 -6.45
N VAL A 343 1.64 -12.22 -5.55
CA VAL A 343 1.97 -12.28 -4.12
C VAL A 343 0.71 -12.13 -3.27
N GLY A 344 0.76 -12.57 -2.01
CA GLY A 344 -0.34 -12.41 -1.08
C GLY A 344 -0.21 -13.25 0.18
N TYR A 345 -1.34 -13.43 0.88
CA TYR A 345 -1.44 -14.29 2.06
C TYR A 345 -1.21 -15.78 1.78
N SER A 346 -1.24 -16.19 0.51
CA SER A 346 -0.88 -17.53 0.06
C SER A 346 0.57 -17.65 -0.44
N GLY A 347 1.40 -16.61 -0.24
CA GLY A 347 2.79 -16.59 -0.68
C GLY A 347 2.96 -16.10 -2.12
N VAL A 348 4.12 -16.43 -2.70
CA VAL A 348 4.53 -16.03 -4.05
C VAL A 348 4.20 -17.13 -5.06
N ARG A 349 3.78 -16.74 -6.27
CA ARG A 349 3.54 -17.69 -7.37
C ARG A 349 3.87 -17.09 -8.74
N GLN A 350 4.57 -17.85 -9.57
CA GLN A 350 4.73 -17.55 -10.99
C GLN A 350 3.52 -18.07 -11.79
N VAL A 351 3.06 -17.27 -12.76
CA VAL A 351 1.90 -17.54 -13.61
C VAL A 351 2.29 -17.27 -15.07
N ALA A 352 1.92 -18.16 -15.98
CA ALA A 352 2.06 -17.92 -17.42
C ALA A 352 0.82 -17.20 -17.93
N LEU A 353 1.04 -16.10 -18.66
CA LEU A 353 0.01 -15.33 -19.37
C LEU A 353 -0.15 -15.86 -20.80
N GLN A 354 -1.23 -15.47 -21.48
CA GLN A 354 -1.54 -15.92 -22.83
C GLN A 354 -1.34 -14.83 -23.89
#